data_AF-A0AAP5MDK9-F1
#
_entry.id   AF-A0AAP5MDK9-F1
#
_cell.length_a   1.000
_cell.length_b   1.000
_cell.length_c   1.000
_cell.angle_alpha   90.00
_cell.angle_beta   90.00
_cell.angle_gamma   90.00
#
_symmetry.space_group_name_H-M   'P 1'
#
loop_
_entity.id
_entity.type
_entity.pdbx_description
1 polymer ?
#
loop_
_entity_poly.entity_id
_entity_poly.type
_entity_poly.pdbx_seq_one_letter_code
_entity_poly.pdbx_strand_id
1 'polypeptide(L)' 'MAEKKRIKLKITELREAAGLTQKELAHLAETTETTVANWEHERTGVEQIVRVAKICKALNCLPWDLYEEVD' A
#
# COMPACT_ATOMS: atom_id res chain seq x y z
N MET A 1 -8.40 21.01 18.10
CA MET A 1 -8.27 20.28 16.83
C MET A 1 -7.00 19.45 16.93
N ALA A 2 -7.07 18.12 16.94
CA ALA A 2 -5.84 17.31 17.02
C ALA A 2 -5.05 17.44 15.71
N GLU A 3 -3.76 17.71 15.82
CA GLU A 3 -2.85 17.79 14.67
C GLU A 3 -2.77 16.41 13.99
N LYS A 4 -3.15 16.35 12.70
CA LYS A 4 -3.15 15.10 11.94
C LYS A 4 -1.70 14.72 11.69
N LYS A 5 -1.20 13.66 12.34
CA LYS A 5 0.15 13.14 12.12
C LYS A 5 0.36 12.87 10.63
N ARG A 6 1.37 13.51 10.02
CA ARG A 6 1.74 13.24 8.63
C ARG A 6 2.25 11.80 8.50
N ILE A 7 1.70 11.07 7.55
CA ILE A 7 2.08 9.68 7.27
C ILE A 7 2.78 9.64 5.92
N LYS A 8 4.02 9.16 5.90
CA LYS A 8 4.77 8.85 4.69
C LYS A 8 4.72 7.36 4.40
N LEU A 9 4.28 6.99 3.19
CA LEU A 9 4.39 5.60 2.72
C LEU A 9 5.81 5.33 2.23
N LYS A 10 6.26 4.08 2.39
CA LYS A 10 7.59 3.62 1.95
C LYS A 10 7.56 2.89 0.60
N ILE A 11 6.47 3.01 -0.16
CA ILE A 11 6.26 2.23 -1.38
C ILE A 11 7.34 2.52 -2.42
N THR A 12 7.73 3.79 -2.62
CA THR A 12 8.83 4.17 -3.53
C THR A 12 10.14 3.48 -3.16
N GLU A 13 10.54 3.57 -1.89
CA GLU A 13 11.79 2.99 -1.38
C GLU A 13 11.81 1.45 -1.57
N LEU A 14 10.68 0.79 -1.30
CA LEU A 14 10.55 -0.67 -1.43
C LEU A 14 10.50 -1.12 -2.90
N ARG A 15 9.79 -0.38 -3.76
CA ARG A 15 9.71 -0.66 -5.19
C ARG A 15 11.08 -0.58 -5.86
N GLU A 16 11.84 0.48 -5.58
CA GLU A 16 13.17 0.69 -6.13
C GLU A 16 14.16 -0.36 -5.65
N ALA A 17 14.10 -0.74 -4.36
CA ALA A 17 14.93 -1.82 -3.82
C ALA A 17 14.63 -3.18 -4.47
N ALA A 18 13.40 -3.39 -4.96
CA ALA A 18 13.01 -4.58 -5.72
C ALA A 18 13.36 -4.48 -7.22
N GLY A 19 13.95 -3.37 -7.70
CA GLY A 19 14.30 -3.17 -9.10
C GLY A 19 13.10 -2.97 -10.04
N LEU A 20 11.94 -2.58 -9.49
CA LEU A 20 10.69 -2.46 -10.24
C LEU A 20 10.43 -1.01 -10.67
N THR A 21 9.87 -0.83 -11.86
CA THR A 21 9.21 0.41 -12.29
C THR A 21 7.81 0.53 -11.68
N GLN A 22 7.22 1.73 -11.69
CA GLN A 22 5.83 1.92 -11.21
C GLN A 22 4.83 1.06 -12.00
N LYS A 23 5.04 0.94 -13.33
CA LYS A 23 4.21 0.11 -14.21
C LYS A 23 4.29 -1.38 -13.88
N GLU A 24 5.49 -1.91 -13.59
CA GLU A 24 5.66 -3.31 -13.20
C GLU A 24 5.02 -3.60 -11.85
N LEU A 25 5.20 -2.72 -10.86
CA LEU A 25 4.50 -2.85 -9.58
C LEU A 25 2.98 -2.81 -9.76
N ALA A 26 2.48 -1.91 -10.62
CA ALA A 26 1.05 -1.82 -10.91
C ALA A 26 0.51 -3.13 -11.51
N HIS A 27 1.23 -3.73 -12.46
CA HIS A 27 0.85 -5.01 -13.04
C HIS A 27 0.82 -6.13 -11.99
N LEU A 28 1.84 -6.22 -11.13
CA LEU A 28 1.93 -7.24 -10.08
C LEU A 28 0.87 -7.07 -8.99
N ALA A 29 0.48 -5.84 -8.69
CA ALA A 29 -0.54 -5.51 -7.69
C ALA A 29 -1.95 -5.36 -8.30
N GLU A 30 -2.15 -5.79 -9.54
CA GLU A 30 -3.43 -5.76 -10.26
C GLU A 30 -4.10 -4.37 -10.22
N THR A 31 -3.31 -3.33 -10.42
CA THR A 31 -3.76 -1.94 -10.41
C THR A 31 -3.17 -1.13 -11.57
N THR A 32 -3.33 0.20 -11.54
CA THR A 32 -2.79 1.09 -12.57
C THR A 32 -1.52 1.80 -12.11
N GLU A 33 -0.65 2.16 -13.05
CA GLU A 33 0.55 2.97 -12.79
C GLU A 33 0.19 4.30 -12.08
N THR A 34 -0.93 4.93 -12.47
CA THR A 34 -1.46 6.13 -11.82
C THR A 34 -1.82 5.89 -10.35
N THR A 35 -2.38 4.72 -10.03
CA THR A 35 -2.70 4.34 -8.64
C THR A 35 -1.42 4.22 -7.81
N VAL A 36 -0.39 3.56 -8.35
CA VAL A 36 0.92 3.44 -7.69
C VAL A 36 1.55 4.81 -7.48
N ALA A 37 1.57 5.66 -8.51
CA ALA A 37 2.08 7.02 -8.39
C ALA A 37 1.32 7.82 -7.32
N ASN A 38 0.00 7.67 -7.21
CA ASN A 38 -0.78 8.35 -6.17
C ASN A 38 -0.42 7.86 -4.75
N TRP A 39 -0.14 6.56 -4.57
CA TRP A 39 0.34 6.03 -3.30
C TRP A 39 1.72 6.62 -2.94
N GLU A 40 2.64 6.66 -3.90
CA GLU A 40 3.99 7.19 -3.71
C GLU A 40 4.03 8.69 -3.40
N HIS A 41 3.08 9.45 -3.95
CA HIS A 41 2.96 10.90 -3.72
C HIS A 41 1.98 11.28 -2.59
N GLU A 42 1.58 10.33 -1.75
CA GLU A 42 0.69 10.54 -0.60
C GLU A 42 -0.69 11.15 -0.95
N ARG A 43 -1.17 10.97 -2.19
CA ARG A 43 -2.40 11.63 -2.68
C ARG A 43 -3.68 10.88 -2.32
N THR A 44 -3.71 9.58 -2.62
CA THR A 44 -4.85 8.70 -2.36
C THR A 44 -4.37 7.36 -1.80
N GLY A 45 -5.26 6.59 -1.17
CA GLY A 45 -4.95 5.24 -0.67
C GLY A 45 -4.10 5.16 0.61
N VAL A 46 -3.40 6.23 1.01
CA VAL A 46 -2.55 6.26 2.22
C VAL A 46 -3.28 5.78 3.47
N GLU A 47 -4.46 6.33 3.75
CA GLU A 47 -5.22 5.95 4.96
C GLU A 47 -5.66 4.48 4.93
N GLN A 48 -6.02 3.95 3.75
CA GLN A 48 -6.45 2.55 3.61
C GLN A 48 -5.28 1.58 3.76
N ILE A 49 -4.14 1.85 3.12
CA ILE A 49 -2.93 1.02 3.24
C ILE A 49 -2.47 0.98 4.71
N VAL A 50 -2.48 2.13 5.39
CA VAL A 50 -2.15 2.20 6.83
C VAL A 50 -3.17 1.42 7.67
N ARG A 51 -4.45 1.48 7.34
CA ARG A 51 -5.50 0.75 8.04
C ARG A 51 -5.31 -0.76 7.90
N VAL A 52 -5.07 -1.26 6.69
CA VAL A 52 -4.76 -2.68 6.44
C VAL A 52 -3.52 -3.11 7.22
N ALA A 53 -2.43 -2.33 7.17
CA ALA A 53 -1.21 -2.64 7.92
C ALA A 53 -1.45 -2.69 9.44
N LYS A 54 -2.30 -1.81 9.98
CA LYS A 54 -2.69 -1.82 11.40
C LYS A 54 -3.55 -3.03 11.76
N ILE A 55 -4.47 -3.44 10.88
CA ILE A 55 -5.29 -4.65 11.07
C ILE A 55 -4.37 -5.87 11.12
N CYS A 56 -3.49 -6.03 10.13
CA CYS A 56 -2.50 -7.12 10.08
C CYS A 56 -1.67 -7.19 11.37
N LYS A 57 -1.14 -6.03 11.82
CA LYS A 57 -0.38 -5.94 13.06
C LYS A 57 -1.20 -6.31 14.29
N ALA A 58 -2.45 -5.89 14.37
CA ALA A 58 -3.32 -6.15 15.51
C ALA A 58 -3.75 -7.62 15.61
N LEU A 59 -3.93 -8.27 14.46
CA LEU A 59 -4.32 -9.69 14.36
C LEU A 59 -3.12 -10.64 14.29
N ASN A 60 -1.90 -10.11 14.26
CA ASN A 60 -0.67 -10.88 14.04
C ASN A 60 -0.76 -11.78 12.79
N CYS A 61 -1.25 -11.21 11.69
CA CYS A 61 -1.40 -11.87 10.40
C CYS A 61 -0.76 -11.06 9.27
N LEU A 62 -0.71 -11.65 8.08
CA LEU A 62 -0.22 -11.06 6.85
C LEU A 62 -1.41 -10.60 5.98
N PRO A 63 -1.21 -9.68 5.02
CA PRO A 63 -2.32 -9.12 4.24
C PRO A 63 -3.17 -10.14 3.49
N TRP A 64 -2.58 -11.25 3.03
CA TRP A 64 -3.30 -12.32 2.35
C TRP A 64 -4.14 -13.20 3.29
N ASP A 65 -3.89 -13.15 4.60
CA ASP A 65 -4.74 -13.84 5.59
C ASP A 65 -6.07 -13.10 5.81
N LEU A 66 -6.26 -11.91 5.23
CA LEU A 66 -7.46 -11.08 5.41
C LEU A 66 -8.60 -11.40 4.44
N TYR A 67 -8.35 -12.19 3.40
CA TYR A 67 -9.35 -12.53 2.39
C TYR A 67 -9.23 -13.99 1.98
N GLU A 68 -10.33 -14.53 1.46
CA GLU A 68 -10.38 -15.81 0.77
C GLU A 68 -11.05 -15.58 -0.58
N GLU A 69 -10.57 -16.26 -1.61
CA GLU A 69 -11.24 -16.29 -2.91
C GLU A 69 -12.35 -17.33 -2.84
N VAL A 70 -13.59 -16.91 -3.13
CA VAL A 70 -14.74 -17.81 -3.23
C VAL A 70 -15.20 -17.86 -4.69
N ASP A 71 -15.38 -19.08 -5.19
CA ASP A 71 -15.87 -19.37 -6.55
C ASP A 71 -17.34 -18.96 -6.76
#